data_AF-A0A2K5ZTM1-F1
#
_entry.id   AF-A0A2K5ZTM1-F1
#
_cell.length_a   1.000
_cell.length_b   1.000
_cell.length_c   1.000
_cell.angle_alpha   90.00
_cell.angle_beta   90.00
_cell.angle_gamma   90.00
#
_symmetry.space_group_name_H-M   'P 1'
#
loop_
_entity.id
_entity.type
_entity.pdbx_description
1 polymer ?
#
loop_
_entity_poly.entity_id
_entity_poly.type
_entity_poly.pdbx_seq_one_letter_code
_entity_poly.pdbx_strand_id
1 'polypeptide(L)'
;MERGKMAEAESLETAAEHERILREIESTDTACIGPTLRSVYDGEEHGRFMEKLETRIRNHDREIEKMCNFHYQGFVDSITELLKVRGEAQKLKNQVTDTNRKLQHEGKELVIAMEELKQCRLQQRNISATVDKLMLCLPVLEMYSKLRDQMKTKRHYPALKTLEHLEHTYLPQVSHYRFCKVMVDNIPNLYESCLFKNCFF
;
A
#
# COMPACT_ATOMS: atom_id res chain seq x y z
N MET A 1 -76.79 22.49 52.79
CA MET A 1 -75.82 21.44 52.43
C MET A 1 -75.87 21.09 50.94
N GLU A 2 -77.02 21.17 50.25
CA GLU A 2 -77.10 20.90 48.80
C GLU A 2 -76.54 22.02 47.90
N ARG A 3 -76.73 23.30 48.25
CA ARG A 3 -76.21 24.43 47.44
C ARG A 3 -74.68 24.47 47.35
N GLY A 4 -73.96 24.00 48.37
CA GLY A 4 -72.49 23.89 48.33
C GLY A 4 -72.00 22.79 47.40
N LYS A 5 -72.73 21.66 47.34
CA LYS A 5 -72.39 20.54 46.43
C LYS A 5 -72.64 20.87 44.96
N MET A 6 -73.66 21.68 44.65
CA MET A 6 -73.93 22.13 43.28
C MET A 6 -72.87 23.09 42.75
N ALA A 7 -72.44 24.07 43.57
CA ALA A 7 -71.38 25.00 43.19
C ALA A 7 -70.01 24.33 43.04
N GLU A 8 -69.74 23.29 43.83
CA GLU A 8 -68.51 22.50 43.73
C GLU A 8 -68.51 21.65 42.44
N ALA A 9 -69.64 21.03 42.08
CA ALA A 9 -69.80 20.29 40.83
C ALA A 9 -69.67 21.19 39.59
N GLU A 10 -70.26 22.40 39.61
CA GLU A 10 -70.17 23.38 38.52
C GLU A 10 -68.72 23.86 38.32
N SER A 11 -67.96 24.04 39.40
CA SER A 11 -66.54 24.42 39.35
C SER A 11 -65.61 23.31 38.81
N LEU A 12 -66.00 22.05 39.00
CA LEU A 12 -65.29 20.88 38.48
C LEU A 12 -65.54 20.70 36.98
N GLU A 13 -66.74 21.01 36.51
CA GLU A 13 -67.13 20.95 35.11
C GLU A 13 -66.42 22.02 34.28
N THR A 14 -66.37 23.27 34.75
CA THR A 14 -65.60 24.33 34.08
C THR A 14 -64.10 24.07 34.10
N ALA A 15 -63.59 23.45 35.17
CA ALA A 15 -62.20 23.03 35.24
C ALA A 15 -61.85 21.96 34.20
N ALA A 16 -62.76 21.00 33.94
CA ALA A 16 -62.58 19.96 32.95
C ALA A 16 -62.69 20.49 31.51
N GLU A 17 -63.58 21.45 31.26
CA GLU A 17 -63.70 22.09 29.93
C GLU A 17 -62.45 22.92 29.60
N HIS A 18 -61.88 23.65 30.56
CA HIS A 18 -60.59 24.33 30.36
C HIS A 18 -59.46 23.36 30.00
N GLU A 19 -59.42 22.18 30.62
CA GLU A 19 -58.41 21.15 30.30
C GLU A 19 -58.63 20.56 28.90
N ARG A 20 -59.88 20.36 28.50
CA ARG A 20 -60.23 19.91 27.15
C ARG A 20 -59.79 20.93 26.10
N ILE A 21 -60.07 22.21 26.33
CA ILE A 21 -59.69 23.30 25.41
C ILE A 21 -58.15 23.40 25.31
N LEU A 22 -57.41 23.27 26.42
CA LEU A 22 -55.95 23.27 26.38
C LEU A 22 -55.40 22.11 25.53
N ARG A 23 -55.98 20.91 25.62
CA ARG A 23 -55.58 19.78 24.77
C ARG A 23 -55.94 19.99 23.30
N GLU A 24 -57.07 20.64 23.04
CA GLU A 24 -57.46 21.01 21.67
C GLU A 24 -56.45 22.00 21.08
N ILE A 25 -56.03 23.01 21.84
CA ILE A 25 -54.99 23.96 21.44
C ILE A 25 -53.64 23.26 21.18
N GLU A 26 -53.28 22.26 22.00
CA GLU A 26 -52.01 21.51 21.85
C GLU A 26 -52.00 20.57 20.64
N SER A 27 -53.18 20.11 20.18
CA SER A 27 -53.31 19.09 19.13
C SER A 27 -53.81 19.63 17.79
N THR A 28 -54.37 20.84 17.78
CA THR A 28 -54.97 21.46 16.60
C THR A 28 -53.96 22.38 15.90
N ASP A 29 -53.97 22.40 14.57
CA ASP A 29 -53.18 23.35 13.78
C ASP A 29 -53.52 24.80 14.18
N THR A 30 -52.49 25.64 14.36
CA THR A 30 -52.58 27.06 14.68
C THR A 30 -53.56 27.83 13.78
N ALA A 31 -53.71 27.41 12.52
CA ALA A 31 -54.66 28.01 11.58
C ALA A 31 -56.14 27.81 11.95
N CYS A 32 -56.45 26.83 12.81
CA CYS A 32 -57.80 26.37 13.13
C CYS A 32 -58.25 26.65 14.56
N ILE A 33 -57.43 27.32 15.39
CA ILE A 33 -57.73 27.57 16.82
C ILE A 33 -58.72 28.75 17.01
N GLY A 34 -58.98 29.54 15.96
CA GLY A 34 -59.83 30.73 16.03
C GLY A 34 -61.23 30.52 16.63
N PRO A 35 -62.00 29.48 16.24
CA PRO A 35 -63.29 29.17 16.85
C PRO A 35 -63.19 28.76 18.32
N THR A 36 -62.18 27.96 18.68
CA THR A 36 -61.92 27.49 20.05
C THR A 36 -61.60 28.67 20.98
N LEU A 37 -60.77 29.61 20.52
CA LEU A 37 -60.49 30.84 21.26
C LEU A 37 -61.73 31.73 21.41
N ARG A 38 -62.52 31.89 20.33
CA ARG A 38 -63.77 32.66 20.40
C ARG A 38 -64.72 32.11 21.47
N SER A 39 -64.85 30.78 21.56
CA SER A 39 -65.66 30.11 22.59
C SER A 39 -65.20 30.40 24.03
N VAL A 40 -63.90 30.63 24.25
CA VAL A 40 -63.36 31.00 25.57
C VAL A 40 -63.67 32.46 25.89
N TYR A 41 -63.48 33.36 24.92
CA TYR A 41 -63.69 34.80 25.09
C TYR A 41 -65.16 35.18 25.19
N ASP A 42 -66.06 34.42 24.56
CA ASP A 42 -67.51 34.60 24.68
C ASP A 42 -68.05 34.14 26.05
N GLY A 43 -67.22 33.47 26.88
CA GLY A 43 -67.55 33.04 28.24
C GLY A 43 -67.10 34.00 29.35
N GLU A 44 -67.79 33.97 30.49
CA GLU A 44 -67.49 34.83 31.66
C GLU A 44 -66.22 34.40 32.44
N GLU A 45 -65.66 33.21 32.20
CA GLU A 45 -64.52 32.64 32.94
C GLU A 45 -63.16 32.74 32.22
N HIS A 46 -63.04 33.53 31.14
CA HIS A 46 -61.80 33.65 30.34
C HIS A 46 -60.55 34.00 31.18
N GLY A 47 -60.68 34.79 32.25
CA GLY A 47 -59.57 35.10 33.16
C GLY A 47 -58.99 33.86 33.87
N ARG A 48 -59.86 32.93 34.29
CA ARG A 48 -59.44 31.66 34.94
C ARG A 48 -58.83 30.70 33.92
N PHE A 49 -59.33 30.71 32.69
CA PHE A 49 -58.71 29.98 31.59
C PHE A 49 -57.30 30.49 31.28
N MET A 50 -57.09 31.81 31.21
CA MET A 50 -55.77 32.41 30.97
C MET A 50 -54.76 32.04 32.07
N GLU A 51 -55.17 32.02 33.34
CA GLU A 51 -54.31 31.57 34.45
C GLU A 51 -53.92 30.08 34.31
N LYS A 52 -54.86 29.23 33.88
CA LYS A 52 -54.58 27.82 33.58
C LYS A 52 -53.64 27.66 32.38
N LEU A 53 -53.84 28.43 31.32
CA LEU A 53 -52.98 28.45 30.13
C LEU A 53 -51.55 28.86 30.50
N GLU A 54 -51.38 29.92 31.29
CA GLU A 54 -50.07 30.37 31.77
C GLU A 54 -49.40 29.31 32.66
N THR A 55 -50.18 28.58 33.46
CA THR A 55 -49.68 27.43 34.23
C THR A 55 -49.25 26.27 33.33
N ARG A 56 -50.00 26.00 32.26
CA ARG A 56 -49.68 24.97 31.26
C ARG A 56 -48.38 25.31 30.51
N ILE A 57 -48.22 26.55 30.08
CA ILE A 57 -47.00 27.06 29.44
C ILE A 57 -45.79 26.89 30.37
N ARG A 58 -45.90 27.35 31.63
CA ARG A 58 -44.82 27.20 32.62
C ARG A 58 -44.46 25.73 32.90
N ASN A 59 -45.43 24.82 32.84
CA ASN A 59 -45.16 23.39 32.97
C ASN A 59 -44.38 22.84 31.76
N HIS A 60 -44.78 23.21 30.54
CA HIS A 60 -44.05 22.83 29.32
C HIS A 60 -42.62 23.37 29.32
N ASP A 61 -42.41 24.64 29.70
CA ASP A 61 -41.08 25.23 29.80
C ASP A 61 -40.18 24.43 30.77
N ARG A 62 -40.74 24.02 31.92
CA ARG A 62 -40.02 23.17 32.89
C ARG A 62 -39.71 21.78 32.35
N GLU A 63 -40.60 21.18 31.56
CA GLU A 63 -40.37 19.88 30.93
C GLU A 63 -39.29 19.97 29.85
N ILE A 64 -39.31 21.03 29.03
CA ILE A 64 -38.27 21.33 28.04
C ILE A 64 -36.92 21.51 28.75
N GLU A 65 -36.85 22.32 29.79
CA GLU A 65 -35.63 22.55 30.55
C GLU A 65 -35.10 21.24 31.17
N LYS A 66 -35.99 20.42 31.73
CA LYS A 66 -35.62 19.11 32.28
C LYS A 66 -35.06 18.16 31.22
N MET A 67 -35.69 18.10 30.04
CA MET A 67 -35.21 17.27 28.93
C MET A 67 -33.86 17.75 28.40
N CYS A 68 -33.69 19.07 28.23
CA CYS A 68 -32.42 19.66 27.83
C CYS A 68 -31.32 19.36 28.84
N ASN A 69 -31.57 19.58 30.13
CA ASN A 69 -30.61 19.29 31.19
C ASN A 69 -30.25 17.81 31.27
N PHE A 70 -31.22 16.91 31.07
CA PHE A 70 -30.99 15.47 31.06
C PHE A 70 -30.06 15.02 29.93
N HIS A 71 -30.17 15.64 28.74
CA HIS A 71 -29.36 15.28 27.57
C HIS A 71 -28.10 16.12 27.37
N TYR A 72 -27.94 17.23 28.09
CA TYR A 72 -26.83 18.16 27.90
C TYR A 72 -25.47 17.48 28.03
N GLN A 73 -25.28 16.67 29.07
CA GLN A 73 -24.00 15.98 29.28
C GLN A 73 -23.68 15.02 28.12
N GLY A 74 -24.66 14.22 27.69
CA GLY A 74 -24.48 13.29 26.57
C GLY A 74 -24.14 13.98 25.25
N PHE A 75 -24.69 15.18 25.02
CA PHE A 75 -24.33 16.02 23.88
C PHE A 75 -22.88 16.51 23.96
N VAL A 76 -22.45 17.01 25.12
CA VAL A 76 -21.06 17.46 25.36
C VAL A 76 -20.08 16.30 25.19
N ASP A 77 -20.41 15.13 25.73
CA ASP A 77 -19.58 13.93 25.61
C ASP A 77 -19.45 13.51 24.15
N SER A 78 -20.56 13.48 23.40
CA SER A 78 -20.56 13.14 21.96
C SER A 78 -19.69 14.09 21.13
N ILE A 79 -19.75 15.40 21.40
CA ILE A 79 -18.87 16.38 20.73
C ILE A 79 -17.41 16.12 21.08
N THR A 80 -17.12 15.86 22.35
CA THR A 80 -15.76 15.61 22.82
C THR A 80 -15.16 14.37 22.17
N GLU A 81 -15.94 13.29 22.07
CA GLU A 81 -15.54 12.07 21.37
C GLU A 81 -15.30 12.32 19.88
N LEU A 82 -16.18 13.07 19.22
CA LEU A 82 -16.01 13.40 17.80
C LEU A 82 -14.73 14.21 17.56
N LEU A 83 -14.42 15.17 18.43
CA LEU A 83 -13.19 15.95 18.36
C LEU A 83 -11.93 15.09 18.56
N LYS A 84 -12.00 14.10 19.47
CA LYS A 84 -10.93 13.13 19.69
C LYS A 84 -10.71 12.26 18.46
N VAL A 85 -11.77 11.68 17.90
CA VAL A 85 -11.71 10.87 16.67
C VAL A 85 -11.10 11.66 15.52
N ARG A 86 -11.48 12.94 15.35
CA ARG A 86 -10.89 13.82 14.34
C ARG A 86 -9.38 13.99 14.54
N GLY A 87 -8.94 14.19 15.79
CA GLY A 87 -7.51 14.30 16.12
C GLY A 87 -6.73 13.01 15.82
N GLU A 88 -7.29 11.86 16.19
CA GLU A 88 -6.70 10.54 15.93
C GLU A 88 -6.62 10.24 14.43
N ALA A 89 -7.69 10.53 13.67
CA ALA A 89 -7.71 10.37 12.22
C ALA A 89 -6.64 11.24 11.53
N GLN A 90 -6.46 12.48 11.99
CA GLN A 90 -5.42 13.36 11.45
C GLN A 90 -4.01 12.84 11.77
N LYS A 91 -3.79 12.31 12.98
CA LYS A 91 -2.51 11.68 13.36
C LYS A 91 -2.22 10.46 12.49
N LEU A 92 -3.22 9.59 12.29
CA LEU A 92 -3.10 8.41 11.43
C LEU A 92 -2.76 8.81 9.98
N LYS A 93 -3.47 9.81 9.43
CA LYS A 93 -3.19 10.34 8.09
C LYS A 93 -1.73 10.79 7.95
N ASN A 94 -1.22 11.53 8.93
CA ASN A 94 0.17 11.97 8.93
C ASN A 94 1.14 10.78 8.97
N GLN A 95 0.91 9.82 9.86
CA GLN A 95 1.75 8.60 9.98
C GLN A 95 1.77 7.77 8.70
N VAL A 96 0.61 7.59 8.04
CA VAL A 96 0.51 6.87 6.75
C VAL A 96 1.28 7.62 5.67
N THR A 97 1.14 8.95 5.60
CA THR A 97 1.83 9.78 4.62
C THR A 97 3.35 9.73 4.82
N ASP A 98 3.81 9.83 6.06
CA ASP A 98 5.24 9.79 6.39
C ASP A 98 5.84 8.41 6.13
N THR A 99 5.14 7.33 6.49
CA THR A 99 5.57 5.96 6.19
C THR A 99 5.66 5.73 4.68
N ASN A 100 4.66 6.18 3.91
CA ASN A 100 4.69 6.08 2.45
C ASN A 100 5.87 6.85 1.85
N ARG A 101 6.16 8.06 2.35
CA ARG A 101 7.31 8.84 1.89
C ARG A 101 8.65 8.13 2.17
N LYS A 102 8.82 7.59 3.37
CA LYS A 102 10.02 6.83 3.75
C LYS A 102 10.20 5.59 2.88
N LEU A 103 9.13 4.81 2.71
CA LEU A 103 9.13 3.61 1.87
C LEU A 103 9.50 3.94 0.42
N GLN A 104 8.93 5.00 -0.15
CA GLN A 104 9.27 5.42 -1.51
C GLN A 104 10.71 5.91 -1.64
N HIS A 105 11.24 6.57 -0.61
CA HIS A 105 12.63 7.04 -0.60
C HIS A 105 13.61 5.87 -0.53
N GLU A 106 13.46 5.00 0.47
CA GLU A 106 14.31 3.81 0.64
C GLU A 106 14.17 2.84 -0.54
N GLY A 107 12.95 2.71 -1.08
CA GLY A 107 12.68 1.87 -2.25
C GLY A 107 13.41 2.35 -3.52
N LYS A 108 13.64 3.66 -3.69
CA LYS A 108 14.40 4.18 -4.84
C LYS A 108 15.86 3.76 -4.79
N GLU A 109 16.51 3.91 -3.63
CA GLU A 109 17.90 3.49 -3.43
C GLU A 109 18.05 1.97 -3.65
N LEU A 110 17.09 1.18 -3.16
CA LEU A 110 17.07 -0.26 -3.39
C LEU A 110 16.98 -0.62 -4.88
N VAL A 111 16.12 0.07 -5.64
CA VAL A 111 15.98 -0.16 -7.09
C VAL A 111 17.29 0.15 -7.82
N ILE A 112 17.98 1.22 -7.46
CA ILE A 112 19.28 1.58 -8.03
C ILE A 112 20.31 0.46 -7.76
N ALA A 113 20.45 0.06 -6.49
CA ALA A 113 21.37 -1.01 -6.10
C ALA A 113 21.06 -2.34 -6.80
N MET A 114 19.78 -2.65 -7.05
CA MET A 114 19.38 -3.86 -7.78
C MET A 114 19.76 -3.81 -9.26
N GLU A 115 19.64 -2.66 -9.92
CA GLU A 115 20.08 -2.54 -11.32
C GLU A 115 21.61 -2.61 -11.42
N GLU A 116 22.34 -2.00 -10.49
CA GLU A 116 23.81 -2.15 -10.39
C GLU A 116 24.22 -3.62 -10.20
N LEU A 117 23.55 -4.34 -9.29
CA LEU A 117 23.79 -5.76 -9.05
C LEU A 117 23.55 -6.59 -10.31
N LYS A 118 22.50 -6.29 -11.07
CA LYS A 118 22.18 -6.96 -12.33
C LYS A 118 23.27 -6.72 -13.38
N GLN A 119 23.77 -5.49 -13.50
CA GLN A 119 24.91 -5.19 -14.39
C GLN A 119 26.17 -5.93 -13.96
N CYS A 120 26.47 -5.94 -12.66
CA CYS A 120 27.60 -6.69 -12.10
C CYS A 120 27.49 -8.19 -12.39
N ARG A 121 26.31 -8.79 -12.25
CA ARG A 121 26.06 -10.21 -12.60
C ARG A 121 26.24 -10.50 -14.08
N LEU A 122 25.86 -9.57 -14.96
CA LEU A 122 26.09 -9.72 -16.40
C LEU A 122 27.60 -9.73 -16.69
N GLN A 123 28.33 -8.78 -16.11
CA GLN A 123 29.79 -8.73 -16.23
C GLN A 123 30.43 -10.00 -15.68
N GLN A 124 30.01 -10.47 -14.50
CA GLN A 124 30.50 -11.71 -13.91
C GLN A 124 30.28 -12.92 -14.81
N ARG A 125 29.10 -13.03 -15.44
CA ARG A 125 28.80 -14.10 -16.42
C ARG A 125 29.70 -14.01 -17.65
N ASN A 126 29.91 -12.81 -18.19
CA ASN A 126 30.81 -12.60 -19.33
C ASN A 126 32.26 -12.96 -19.00
N ILE A 127 32.72 -12.58 -17.80
CA ILE A 127 34.05 -12.92 -17.29
C ILE A 127 34.18 -14.44 -17.15
N SER A 128 33.23 -15.10 -16.48
CA SER A 128 33.24 -16.56 -16.32
C SER A 128 33.28 -17.27 -17.67
N ALA A 129 32.40 -16.89 -18.61
CA ALA A 129 32.38 -17.48 -19.94
C ALA A 129 33.68 -17.23 -20.72
N THR A 130 34.35 -16.11 -20.48
CA THR A 130 35.66 -15.82 -21.08
C THR A 130 36.75 -16.69 -20.46
N VAL A 131 36.76 -16.84 -19.14
CA VAL A 131 37.67 -17.73 -18.42
C VAL A 131 37.52 -19.16 -18.94
N ASP A 132 36.29 -19.68 -19.04
CA ASP A 132 36.03 -21.03 -19.54
C ASP A 132 36.58 -21.21 -20.96
N LYS A 133 36.36 -20.23 -21.85
CA LYS A 133 36.90 -20.26 -23.22
C LYS A 133 38.42 -20.21 -23.25
N LEU A 134 39.05 -19.40 -22.41
CA LEU A 134 40.51 -19.33 -22.31
C LEU A 134 41.10 -20.64 -21.76
N MET A 135 40.45 -21.25 -20.77
CA MET A 135 40.85 -22.55 -20.22
C MET A 135 40.82 -23.66 -21.27
N LEU A 136 39.86 -23.65 -22.19
CA LEU A 136 39.84 -24.57 -23.34
C LEU A 136 41.02 -24.35 -24.31
N CYS A 137 41.45 -23.10 -24.49
CA CYS A 137 42.53 -22.74 -25.42
C CYS A 137 43.92 -22.97 -24.83
N LEU A 138 44.07 -22.88 -23.51
CA LEU A 138 45.34 -22.96 -22.80
C LEU A 138 46.17 -24.23 -23.14
N PRO A 139 45.63 -25.47 -23.07
CA PRO A 139 46.43 -26.67 -23.34
C PRO A 139 46.92 -26.75 -24.79
N VAL A 140 46.16 -26.19 -25.74
CA VAL A 140 46.55 -26.13 -27.16
C VAL A 140 47.79 -25.24 -27.32
N LEU A 141 47.78 -24.06 -26.69
CA LEU A 141 48.89 -23.11 -26.73
C LEU A 141 50.13 -23.64 -26.00
N GLU A 142 49.96 -24.28 -24.85
CA GLU A 142 51.06 -24.92 -24.10
C GLU A 142 51.71 -26.04 -24.91
N MET A 143 50.91 -26.92 -25.51
CA MET A 143 51.40 -28.03 -26.31
C MET A 143 52.10 -27.54 -27.59
N TYR A 144 51.55 -26.52 -28.25
CA TYR A 144 52.20 -25.88 -29.40
C TYR A 144 53.53 -25.19 -29.01
N SER A 145 53.60 -24.53 -27.85
CA SER A 145 54.85 -23.97 -27.35
C SER A 145 55.89 -25.06 -27.11
N LYS A 146 55.48 -26.17 -26.47
CA LYS A 146 56.33 -27.33 -26.22
C LYS A 146 56.86 -27.94 -27.53
N LEU A 147 56.01 -28.07 -28.55
CA LEU A 147 56.41 -28.54 -29.88
C LEU A 147 57.51 -27.64 -30.47
N ARG A 148 57.30 -26.32 -30.44
CA ARG A 148 58.25 -25.34 -30.96
C ARG A 148 59.60 -25.41 -30.24
N ASP A 149 59.60 -25.65 -28.93
CA ASP A 149 60.83 -25.78 -28.15
C ASP A 149 61.56 -27.11 -28.43
N GLN A 150 60.84 -28.21 -28.62
CA GLN A 150 61.42 -29.49 -29.07
C GLN A 150 62.06 -29.36 -30.46
N MET A 151 61.43 -28.64 -31.37
CA MET A 151 61.99 -28.36 -32.70
C MET A 151 63.26 -27.49 -32.61
N LYS A 152 63.28 -26.46 -31.75
CA LYS A 152 64.48 -25.62 -31.53
C LYS A 152 65.65 -26.42 -30.95
N THR A 153 65.36 -27.35 -30.03
CA THR A 153 66.36 -28.21 -29.39
C THR A 153 66.76 -29.43 -30.24
N LYS A 154 66.32 -29.49 -31.52
CA LYS A 154 66.59 -30.58 -32.48
C LYS A 154 66.09 -31.96 -32.03
N ARG A 155 65.15 -32.02 -31.09
CA ARG A 155 64.50 -33.26 -30.65
C ARG A 155 63.34 -33.59 -31.57
N HIS A 156 63.65 -33.95 -32.81
CA HIS A 156 62.66 -34.10 -33.89
C HIS A 156 61.68 -35.26 -33.67
N TYR A 157 62.12 -36.36 -33.07
CA TYR A 157 61.23 -37.49 -32.75
C TYR A 157 60.19 -37.15 -31.64
N PRO A 158 60.58 -36.61 -30.47
CA PRO A 158 59.60 -36.09 -29.49
C PRO A 158 58.69 -34.98 -30.03
N ALA A 159 59.22 -34.13 -30.92
CA ALA A 159 58.43 -33.11 -31.61
C ALA A 159 57.33 -33.73 -32.48
N LEU A 160 57.66 -34.75 -33.27
CA LEU A 160 56.69 -35.44 -34.12
C LEU A 160 55.52 -36.03 -33.30
N LYS A 161 55.84 -36.71 -32.19
CA LYS A 161 54.83 -37.27 -31.28
C LYS A 161 53.96 -36.18 -30.62
N THR A 162 54.55 -35.03 -30.32
CA THR A 162 53.84 -33.89 -29.72
C THR A 162 52.92 -33.22 -30.76
N LEU A 163 53.35 -33.14 -32.02
CA LEU A 163 52.56 -32.63 -33.14
C LEU A 163 51.35 -33.53 -33.43
N GLU A 164 51.56 -34.84 -33.53
CA GLU A 164 50.47 -35.82 -33.73
C GLU A 164 49.43 -35.75 -32.60
N HIS A 165 49.88 -35.64 -31.35
CA HIS A 165 49.00 -35.50 -30.20
C HIS A 165 48.21 -34.17 -30.22
N LEU A 166 48.87 -33.07 -30.61
CA LEU A 166 48.23 -31.76 -30.78
C LEU A 166 47.13 -31.79 -31.85
N GLU A 167 47.40 -32.41 -33.00
CA GLU A 167 46.48 -32.54 -34.13
C GLU A 167 45.25 -33.37 -33.80
N HIS A 168 45.43 -34.56 -33.21
CA HIS A 168 44.31 -35.48 -33.02
C HIS A 168 43.53 -35.24 -31.71
N THR A 169 44.15 -34.64 -30.68
CA THR A 169 43.53 -34.55 -29.34
C THR A 169 42.99 -33.16 -29.03
N TYR A 170 43.78 -32.11 -29.29
CA TYR A 170 43.49 -30.76 -28.80
C TYR A 170 42.86 -29.87 -29.87
N LEU A 171 43.39 -29.84 -31.10
CA LEU A 171 42.89 -28.97 -32.16
C LEU A 171 41.42 -29.18 -32.55
N PRO A 172 40.85 -30.41 -32.53
CA PRO A 172 39.43 -30.60 -32.83
C PRO A 172 38.50 -29.89 -31.85
N GLN A 173 38.92 -29.79 -30.57
CA GLN A 173 38.12 -29.20 -29.48
C GLN A 173 38.00 -27.67 -29.57
N VAL A 174 38.91 -27.03 -30.31
CA VAL A 174 39.01 -25.56 -30.43
C VAL A 174 38.92 -25.09 -31.90
N SER A 175 38.45 -25.97 -32.79
CA SER A 175 38.44 -25.76 -34.25
C SER A 175 37.66 -24.52 -34.73
N HIS A 176 36.69 -24.04 -33.95
CA HIS A 176 35.92 -22.83 -34.26
C HIS A 176 36.71 -21.54 -34.05
N TYR A 177 37.83 -21.56 -33.30
CA TYR A 177 38.64 -20.38 -33.07
C TYR A 177 39.57 -20.09 -34.25
N ARG A 178 39.67 -18.81 -34.63
CA ARG A 178 40.47 -18.36 -35.77
C ARG A 178 41.96 -18.72 -35.65
N PHE A 179 42.52 -18.68 -34.44
CA PHE A 179 43.93 -19.01 -34.23
C PHE A 179 44.24 -20.49 -34.48
N CYS A 180 43.28 -21.39 -34.23
CA CYS A 180 43.43 -22.82 -34.49
C CYS A 180 43.50 -23.12 -35.99
N LYS A 181 42.75 -22.38 -36.82
CA LYS A 181 42.85 -22.50 -38.28
C LYS A 181 44.27 -22.23 -38.77
N VAL A 182 44.88 -21.15 -38.28
CA VAL A 182 46.27 -20.81 -38.60
C VAL A 182 47.24 -21.91 -38.15
N MET A 183 47.01 -22.53 -36.98
CA MET A 183 47.83 -23.65 -36.52
C MET A 183 47.69 -24.87 -37.44
N VAL A 184 46.46 -25.25 -37.80
CA VAL A 184 46.16 -26.38 -38.69
C VAL A 184 46.80 -26.17 -40.07
N ASP A 185 46.68 -24.97 -40.64
CA ASP A 185 47.28 -24.65 -41.94
C ASP A 185 48.83 -24.77 -41.92
N ASN A 186 49.46 -24.63 -40.74
CA ASN A 186 50.91 -24.77 -40.58
C ASN A 186 51.37 -26.20 -40.28
N ILE A 187 50.46 -27.14 -39.99
CA ILE A 187 50.81 -28.54 -39.66
C ILE A 187 51.64 -29.22 -40.76
N PRO A 188 51.31 -29.13 -42.07
CA PRO A 188 52.08 -29.77 -43.13
C PRO A 188 53.55 -29.32 -43.16
N ASN A 189 53.78 -28.01 -43.02
CA ASN A 189 55.12 -27.42 -42.99
C ASN A 189 55.94 -27.89 -41.77
N LEU A 190 55.26 -28.12 -40.62
CA LEU A 190 55.87 -28.62 -39.40
C LEU A 190 56.25 -30.11 -39.53
N TYR A 191 55.41 -30.93 -40.18
CA TYR A 191 55.73 -32.31 -40.53
C TYR A 191 56.94 -32.39 -41.46
N GLU A 192 56.95 -31.63 -42.55
CA GLU A 192 58.11 -31.56 -43.46
C GLU A 192 59.37 -31.14 -42.72
N SER A 193 59.32 -30.11 -41.89
CA SER A 193 60.48 -29.61 -41.14
C SER A 193 61.05 -30.63 -40.15
N CYS A 194 60.21 -31.47 -39.55
CA CYS A 194 60.65 -32.54 -38.65
C CYS A 194 61.15 -33.77 -39.40
N LEU A 195 60.52 -34.15 -40.52
CA LEU A 195 60.89 -35.32 -41.33
C LEU A 195 62.17 -35.06 -42.13
N PHE A 196 62.30 -33.90 -42.80
CA PHE A 196 63.53 -33.54 -43.53
C PHE A 196 64.75 -33.54 -42.60
N LYS A 197 64.61 -33.07 -41.35
CA LYS A 197 65.72 -33.03 -40.39
C LYS A 197 65.99 -34.37 -39.70
N ASN A 198 65.00 -35.26 -39.57
CA ASN A 198 65.20 -36.65 -39.13
C ASN A 198 65.81 -37.53 -40.22
N CYS A 199 65.58 -37.25 -41.51
CA CYS A 199 66.16 -38.02 -42.61
C CYS A 199 67.57 -37.57 -43.02
N PHE A 200 68.04 -36.40 -42.57
CA PHE A 200 69.36 -35.84 -42.89
C PHE A 200 70.41 -35.99 -41.76
N PHE A 201 70.09 -36.68 -40.67
CA PHE A 201 71.00 -37.03 -39.57
C PHE A 201 70.84 -38.52 -39.23
#